data_AF-A6FYC9-F1
#
_entry.id   AF-A6FYC9-F1
#
_cell.length_a   1.000
_cell.length_b   1.000
_cell.length_c   1.000
_cell.angle_alpha   90.00
_cell.angle_beta   90.00
_cell.angle_gamma   90.00
#
_symmetry.space_group_name_H-M   'P 1'
#
loop_
_entity.id
_entity.type
_entity.pdbx_description
1 polymer ?
#
loop_
_entity_poly.entity_id
_entity_poly.type
_entity_poly.pdbx_seq_one_letter_code
_entity_poly.pdbx_strand_id
1 'polypeptide(L)'
;MLSLIVQKARFRTAGLLSAGALATLISLAPSQAWAGPRDDMKTAYAQALEQFNNLEYDAALSTINNAITAAINAERGDDPVLASLYMLRAALTFSAEGDAAKDRIIADLKGAVILNYYVVVPVEMRSDELAAYMQEARANSGMSAPQPITLRDPEPACGADLHFEVLLSVPDGGAAALYWRKQGDEGEFTGADMPAFSNVAEVDIPAAEHGDANIEFFIYGFDAAQNPVANLGLQEQPQVFEQSCEPEEEVVEEVIEEPPKPTTLLPKGWIKVGLGTGFGIASGSAENTYRQFFPRGSQAYGAAEAGCAIARWVAGNRDVSEVGADELEAAFMQFGPAGQTEAMKNAYNVNACSERHPVSTGLAPAPFHIAPEFSFRLGERISLGVFSRLQVVTGAQVFRDDPNKDVATSFNEDIRSATPSGVQQKIAFSWTVGAKFQYFLGKEQWKLRPYVGAFAGYGNARLRVDMGFANDRNGNSIPDDVEIGQDTDLNGQGCFPVWPYNSACDQGPTEGDNVLALQVAQGADGAANRIDVVRIGPGFLGALVGFNYQLHKNFALFGELHVGGYFPNSSSLLFDINLGPAITF
;
A
#
# COMPACT_ATOMS: atom_id res chain seq x y z
N MET A 1 31.94 61.46 9.97
CA MET A 1 30.48 61.24 9.89
C MET A 1 30.20 60.62 8.55
N LEU A 2 29.93 59.31 8.55
CA LEU A 2 29.90 58.45 7.36
C LEU A 2 28.57 58.55 6.62
N SER A 3 28.67 58.51 5.29
CA SER A 3 27.62 58.47 4.28
C SER A 3 27.90 57.28 3.36
N LEU A 4 26.89 56.49 2.99
CA LEU A 4 26.93 55.44 1.93
C LEU A 4 25.47 55.13 1.55
N ILE A 5 24.95 55.55 0.40
CA ILE A 5 25.16 55.05 -0.98
C ILE A 5 24.75 53.58 -1.14
N VAL A 6 23.54 53.35 -1.68
CA VAL A 6 23.12 52.08 -2.28
C VAL A 6 23.00 52.29 -3.78
N GLN A 7 23.88 51.65 -4.53
CA GLN A 7 23.99 51.76 -5.98
C GLN A 7 23.34 50.52 -6.64
N LYS A 8 22.54 50.79 -7.67
CA LYS A 8 21.97 49.80 -8.60
C LYS A 8 23.09 49.05 -9.35
N ALA A 9 22.99 47.73 -9.45
CA ALA A 9 23.66 46.94 -10.50
C ALA A 9 22.62 46.10 -11.24
N ARG A 10 22.45 46.40 -12.53
CA ARG A 10 21.77 45.58 -13.53
C ARG A 10 22.73 44.48 -13.97
N PHE A 11 22.31 43.23 -13.96
CA PHE A 11 22.96 42.18 -14.76
C PHE A 11 22.01 41.73 -15.87
N ARG A 12 22.50 41.90 -17.11
CA ARG A 12 21.90 41.44 -18.35
C ARG A 12 22.22 39.96 -18.56
N THR A 13 21.19 39.23 -18.95
CA THR A 13 21.17 38.07 -19.87
C THR A 13 22.48 37.61 -20.50
N ALA A 14 22.89 36.39 -20.13
CA ALA A 14 23.42 35.34 -20.99
C ALA A 14 22.69 34.06 -20.53
N GLY A 15 21.95 33.27 -21.33
CA GLY A 15 22.09 33.00 -22.74
C GLY A 15 22.67 31.59 -22.92
N LEU A 16 21.78 30.59 -22.89
CA LEU A 16 21.89 29.21 -23.39
C LEU A 16 23.11 28.35 -22.96
N LEU A 17 22.82 27.21 -22.29
CA LEU A 17 23.30 25.85 -22.61
C LEU A 17 23.14 24.92 -21.38
N SER A 18 21.97 24.30 -21.23
CA SER A 18 21.80 23.08 -20.41
C SER A 18 20.37 22.50 -20.48
N ALA A 19 19.78 22.50 -21.68
CA ALA A 19 18.57 21.72 -21.98
C ALA A 19 18.96 20.69 -23.03
N GLY A 20 19.50 19.54 -22.60
CA GLY A 20 20.00 18.54 -23.55
C GLY A 20 20.47 17.21 -22.97
N ALA A 21 20.12 16.87 -21.72
CA ALA A 21 20.53 15.59 -21.11
C ALA A 21 19.41 14.85 -20.35
N LEU A 22 18.15 15.29 -20.46
CA LEU A 22 17.01 14.64 -19.79
C LEU A 22 16.03 13.93 -20.74
N ALA A 23 16.34 13.87 -22.04
CA ALA A 23 15.45 13.30 -23.06
C ALA A 23 15.91 11.93 -23.63
N THR A 24 16.99 11.35 -23.11
CA THR A 24 17.56 10.07 -23.62
C THR A 24 17.58 8.94 -22.59
N LEU A 25 16.91 9.10 -21.44
CA LEU A 25 16.74 8.06 -20.42
C LEU A 25 15.33 7.43 -20.42
N ILE A 26 14.47 7.77 -21.37
CA ILE A 26 13.12 7.18 -21.53
C ILE A 26 13.12 5.98 -22.51
N SER A 27 14.24 5.68 -23.18
CA SER A 27 14.36 4.51 -24.07
C SER A 27 15.02 3.29 -23.43
N LEU A 28 15.23 3.31 -22.11
CA LEU A 28 15.49 2.10 -21.32
C LEU A 28 14.26 1.84 -20.45
N ALA A 29 13.10 1.65 -21.09
CA ALA A 29 12.11 0.79 -20.47
C ALA A 29 12.85 -0.54 -20.20
N PRO A 30 12.85 -1.08 -18.97
CA PRO A 30 13.19 -2.48 -18.82
C PRO A 30 12.31 -3.20 -19.83
N SER A 31 12.93 -4.01 -20.69
CA SER A 31 12.21 -5.11 -21.33
C SER A 31 11.33 -5.67 -20.24
N GLN A 32 10.01 -5.51 -20.38
CA GLN A 32 9.06 -6.14 -19.47
C GLN A 32 9.54 -7.57 -19.39
N ALA A 33 10.09 -7.97 -18.24
CA ALA A 33 10.11 -9.39 -17.93
C ALA A 33 8.62 -9.72 -17.98
N TRP A 34 8.21 -10.41 -19.04
CA TRP A 34 6.82 -10.78 -19.23
C TRP A 34 6.48 -11.55 -17.96
N ALA A 35 5.71 -10.93 -17.07
CA ALA A 35 5.16 -11.58 -15.90
C ALA A 35 4.49 -12.85 -16.42
N GLY A 36 4.87 -14.00 -15.88
CA GLY A 36 4.34 -15.26 -16.39
C GLY A 36 2.82 -15.31 -16.15
N PRO A 37 2.07 -16.18 -16.85
CA PRO A 37 0.65 -16.38 -16.58
C PRO A 37 0.31 -16.63 -15.10
N ARG A 38 1.26 -17.20 -14.32
CA ARG A 38 1.13 -17.35 -12.86
C ARG A 38 1.19 -16.03 -12.10
N ASP A 39 2.05 -15.11 -12.49
CA ASP A 39 2.12 -13.79 -11.86
C ASP A 39 0.86 -12.97 -12.13
N ASP A 40 0.26 -13.12 -13.32
CA ASP A 40 -1.04 -12.54 -13.65
C ASP A 40 -2.15 -13.11 -12.75
N MET A 41 -2.16 -14.44 -12.50
CA MET A 41 -3.09 -15.07 -11.56
C MET A 41 -2.89 -14.57 -10.12
N LYS A 42 -1.64 -14.51 -9.64
CA LYS A 42 -1.29 -14.00 -8.30
C LYS A 42 -1.72 -12.53 -8.14
N THR A 43 -1.53 -11.71 -9.19
CA THR A 43 -1.92 -10.30 -9.22
C THR A 43 -3.44 -10.14 -9.19
N ALA A 44 -4.17 -10.90 -10.01
CA ALA A 44 -5.63 -10.86 -10.04
C ALA A 44 -6.25 -11.30 -8.71
N TYR A 45 -5.67 -12.31 -8.07
CA TYR A 45 -6.07 -12.76 -6.73
C TYR A 45 -5.93 -11.62 -5.70
N ALA A 46 -4.77 -10.96 -5.65
CA ALA A 46 -4.52 -9.85 -4.73
C ALA A 46 -5.45 -8.66 -4.99
N GLN A 47 -5.67 -8.30 -6.27
CA GLN A 47 -6.58 -7.24 -6.66
C GLN A 47 -8.04 -7.54 -6.26
N ALA A 48 -8.50 -8.78 -6.45
CA ALA A 48 -9.86 -9.15 -6.08
C ALA A 48 -10.07 -9.17 -4.56
N LEU A 49 -9.05 -9.56 -3.77
CA LEU A 49 -9.10 -9.42 -2.32
C LEU A 49 -9.17 -7.96 -1.88
N GLU A 50 -8.42 -7.06 -2.52
CA GLU A 50 -8.51 -5.62 -2.26
C GLU A 50 -9.90 -5.08 -2.59
N GLN A 51 -10.46 -5.44 -3.75
CA GLN A 51 -11.83 -5.08 -4.15
C GLN A 51 -12.87 -5.60 -3.16
N PHE A 52 -12.74 -6.85 -2.71
CA PHE A 52 -13.59 -7.40 -1.66
C PHE A 52 -13.52 -6.62 -0.34
N ASN A 53 -12.31 -6.27 0.09
CA ASN A 53 -12.11 -5.48 1.32
C ASN A 53 -12.73 -4.08 1.21
N ASN A 54 -12.91 -3.58 -0.01
CA ASN A 54 -13.62 -2.32 -0.31
C ASN A 54 -15.12 -2.52 -0.60
N LEU A 55 -15.67 -3.72 -0.33
CA LEU A 55 -17.07 -4.11 -0.59
C LEU A 55 -17.48 -4.05 -2.08
N GLU A 56 -16.51 -4.10 -2.99
CA GLU A 56 -16.72 -4.10 -4.45
C GLU A 56 -16.90 -5.53 -4.99
N TYR A 57 -17.91 -6.26 -4.51
CA TYR A 57 -18.10 -7.70 -4.80
C TYR A 57 -18.20 -8.02 -6.30
N ASP A 58 -18.94 -7.22 -7.07
CA ASP A 58 -19.10 -7.43 -8.51
C ASP A 58 -17.78 -7.21 -9.27
N ALA A 59 -16.99 -6.22 -8.84
CA ALA A 59 -15.68 -5.95 -9.42
C ALA A 59 -14.71 -7.09 -9.10
N ALA A 60 -14.68 -7.56 -7.84
CA ALA A 60 -13.89 -8.69 -7.40
C ALA A 60 -14.22 -9.97 -8.20
N LEU A 61 -15.51 -10.30 -8.34
CA LEU A 61 -15.97 -11.44 -9.13
C LEU A 61 -15.59 -11.29 -10.60
N SER A 62 -15.72 -10.10 -11.18
CA SER A 62 -15.30 -9.84 -12.57
C SER A 62 -13.80 -10.04 -12.75
N THR A 63 -12.97 -9.53 -11.84
CA THR A 63 -11.51 -9.70 -11.86
C THR A 63 -11.13 -11.18 -11.86
N ILE A 64 -11.71 -11.97 -10.94
CA ILE A 64 -11.41 -13.40 -10.82
C ILE A 64 -11.91 -14.19 -12.04
N ASN A 65 -13.11 -13.91 -12.55
CA ASN A 65 -13.63 -14.59 -13.73
C ASN A 65 -12.76 -14.34 -14.97
N ASN A 66 -12.27 -13.12 -15.14
CA ASN A 66 -11.36 -12.78 -16.23
C ASN A 66 -10.03 -13.51 -16.09
N ALA A 67 -9.47 -13.57 -14.89
CA ALA A 67 -8.20 -14.26 -14.63
C ALA A 67 -8.30 -15.78 -14.85
N ILE A 68 -9.37 -16.41 -14.38
CA ILE A 68 -9.63 -17.84 -14.64
C ILE A 68 -9.75 -18.10 -16.14
N THR A 69 -10.51 -17.26 -16.85
CA THR A 69 -10.70 -17.39 -18.30
C THR A 69 -9.37 -17.20 -19.04
N ALA A 70 -8.56 -16.22 -18.64
CA ALA A 70 -7.25 -15.98 -19.22
C ALA A 70 -6.29 -17.16 -19.00
N ALA A 71 -6.25 -17.74 -17.79
CA ALA A 71 -5.42 -18.90 -17.48
C ALA A 71 -5.82 -20.13 -18.31
N ILE A 72 -7.13 -20.41 -18.44
CA ILE A 72 -7.63 -21.51 -19.27
C ILE A 72 -7.26 -21.29 -20.75
N ASN A 73 -7.44 -20.07 -21.26
CA ASN A 73 -7.10 -19.73 -22.65
C ASN A 73 -5.59 -19.80 -22.93
N ALA A 74 -4.76 -19.63 -21.91
CA ALA A 74 -3.31 -19.80 -21.97
C ALA A 74 -2.88 -21.27 -21.79
N GLU A 75 -3.82 -22.23 -21.86
CA GLU A 75 -3.58 -23.67 -21.66
C GLU A 75 -3.01 -24.01 -20.28
N ARG A 76 -3.36 -23.20 -19.25
CA ARG A 76 -2.97 -23.40 -17.84
C ARG A 76 -4.15 -23.79 -16.96
N GLY A 77 -5.13 -24.49 -17.54
CA GLY A 77 -6.34 -24.93 -16.83
C GLY A 77 -6.10 -25.99 -15.74
N ASP A 78 -4.92 -26.62 -15.74
CA ASP A 78 -4.45 -27.63 -14.79
C ASP A 78 -3.45 -27.08 -13.76
N ASP A 79 -3.19 -25.77 -13.78
CA ASP A 79 -2.21 -25.14 -12.90
C ASP A 79 -2.71 -25.09 -11.44
N PRO A 80 -1.93 -25.59 -10.45
CA PRO A 80 -2.34 -25.56 -9.05
C PRO A 80 -2.59 -24.16 -8.48
N VAL A 81 -2.00 -23.10 -9.05
CA VAL A 81 -2.23 -21.70 -8.65
C VAL A 81 -3.68 -21.27 -8.96
N LEU A 82 -4.27 -21.83 -10.01
CA LEU A 82 -5.65 -21.55 -10.40
C LEU A 82 -6.66 -22.01 -9.33
N ALA A 83 -6.28 -22.96 -8.47
CA ALA A 83 -7.10 -23.39 -7.33
C ALA A 83 -7.46 -22.23 -6.40
N SER A 84 -6.52 -21.33 -6.14
CA SER A 84 -6.76 -20.15 -5.27
C SER A 84 -7.76 -19.18 -5.90
N LEU A 85 -7.79 -19.05 -7.23
CA LEU A 85 -8.78 -18.24 -7.92
C LEU A 85 -10.18 -18.86 -7.85
N TYR A 86 -10.30 -20.17 -8.06
CA TYR A 86 -11.58 -20.88 -7.88
C TYR A 86 -12.09 -20.79 -6.43
N MET A 87 -11.20 -20.96 -5.45
CA MET A 87 -11.52 -20.80 -4.03
C MET A 87 -12.02 -19.39 -3.72
N LEU A 88 -11.32 -18.35 -4.20
CA LEU A 88 -11.72 -16.96 -3.99
C LEU A 88 -13.05 -16.66 -4.68
N ARG A 89 -13.29 -17.17 -5.89
CA ARG A 89 -14.59 -17.03 -6.55
C ARG A 89 -15.73 -17.67 -5.75
N ALA A 90 -15.51 -18.86 -5.21
CA ALA A 90 -16.47 -19.54 -4.36
C ALA A 90 -16.78 -18.72 -3.10
N ALA A 91 -15.76 -18.18 -2.44
CA ALA A 91 -15.91 -17.34 -1.25
C ALA A 91 -16.67 -16.03 -1.56
N LEU A 92 -16.31 -15.34 -2.65
CA LEU A 92 -17.01 -14.13 -3.11
C LEU A 92 -18.48 -14.41 -3.46
N THR A 93 -18.74 -15.53 -4.13
CA THR A 93 -20.11 -15.95 -4.47
C THR A 93 -20.92 -16.25 -3.21
N PHE A 94 -20.31 -16.90 -2.21
CA PHE A 94 -20.93 -17.12 -0.91
C PHE A 94 -21.24 -15.80 -0.20
N SER A 95 -20.31 -14.83 -0.20
CA SER A 95 -20.56 -13.52 0.40
C SER A 95 -21.67 -12.74 -0.30
N ALA A 96 -21.79 -12.84 -1.62
CA ALA A 96 -22.78 -12.09 -2.40
C ALA A 96 -24.18 -12.73 -2.37
N GLU A 97 -24.26 -14.06 -2.42
CA GLU A 97 -25.52 -14.78 -2.67
C GLU A 97 -25.91 -15.78 -1.56
N GLY A 98 -25.00 -16.09 -0.65
CA GLY A 98 -25.19 -17.09 0.41
C GLY A 98 -25.55 -18.47 -0.13
N ASP A 99 -26.41 -19.18 0.61
CA ASP A 99 -26.81 -20.55 0.30
C ASP A 99 -27.61 -20.71 -1.01
N ALA A 100 -28.17 -19.61 -1.53
CA ALA A 100 -28.87 -19.65 -2.81
C ALA A 100 -27.95 -20.05 -3.97
N ALA A 101 -26.64 -19.84 -3.83
CA ALA A 101 -25.64 -20.21 -4.81
C ALA A 101 -24.86 -21.50 -4.47
N LYS A 102 -25.33 -22.30 -3.49
CA LYS A 102 -24.62 -23.49 -2.96
C LYS A 102 -24.03 -24.39 -4.05
N ASP A 103 -24.82 -24.75 -5.06
CA ASP A 103 -24.36 -25.67 -6.11
C ASP A 103 -23.20 -25.11 -6.94
N ARG A 104 -23.20 -23.81 -7.23
CA ARG A 104 -22.11 -23.13 -7.94
C ARG A 104 -20.86 -23.02 -7.07
N ILE A 105 -21.05 -22.67 -5.79
CA ILE A 105 -19.96 -22.61 -4.81
C ILE A 105 -19.27 -23.97 -4.70
N ILE A 106 -20.04 -25.05 -4.54
CA ILE A 106 -19.47 -26.41 -4.48
C ILE A 106 -18.78 -26.80 -5.78
N ALA A 107 -19.30 -26.41 -6.95
CA ALA A 107 -18.65 -26.67 -8.22
C ALA A 107 -17.26 -25.99 -8.30
N ASP A 108 -17.16 -24.74 -7.87
CA ASP A 108 -15.89 -24.01 -7.82
C ASP A 108 -14.91 -24.60 -6.81
N LEU A 109 -15.40 -24.93 -5.60
CA LEU A 109 -14.57 -25.59 -4.59
C LEU A 109 -14.08 -26.96 -5.06
N LYS A 110 -14.90 -27.73 -5.79
CA LYS A 110 -14.46 -28.99 -6.41
C LYS A 110 -13.36 -28.76 -7.45
N GLY A 111 -13.52 -27.75 -8.30
CA GLY A 111 -12.47 -27.34 -9.25
C GLY A 111 -11.17 -26.98 -8.52
N ALA A 112 -11.26 -26.21 -7.44
CA ALA A 112 -10.11 -25.86 -6.61
C ALA A 112 -9.44 -27.11 -5.99
N VAL A 113 -10.22 -28.05 -5.44
CA VAL A 113 -9.70 -29.30 -4.84
C VAL A 113 -9.00 -30.19 -5.85
N ILE A 114 -9.53 -30.29 -7.08
CA ILE A 114 -8.93 -31.11 -8.15
C ILE A 114 -7.54 -30.58 -8.52
N LEU A 115 -7.40 -29.26 -8.59
CA LEU A 115 -6.13 -28.59 -8.89
C LEU A 115 -5.16 -28.60 -7.71
N ASN A 116 -5.68 -28.39 -6.50
CA ASN A 116 -4.91 -28.38 -5.26
C ASN A 116 -5.78 -28.82 -4.08
N TYR A 117 -5.61 -30.06 -3.63
CA TYR A 117 -6.38 -30.63 -2.52
C TYR A 117 -6.26 -29.83 -1.21
N TYR A 118 -5.10 -29.18 -1.01
CA TYR A 118 -4.77 -28.43 0.19
C TYR A 118 -5.17 -26.97 0.13
N VAL A 119 -5.79 -26.50 -0.95
CA VAL A 119 -6.31 -25.14 -1.03
C VAL A 119 -7.21 -24.83 0.17
N VAL A 120 -7.07 -23.61 0.71
CA VAL A 120 -7.75 -23.16 1.91
C VAL A 120 -8.51 -21.87 1.63
N VAL A 121 -9.60 -21.68 2.37
CA VAL A 121 -10.39 -20.45 2.33
C VAL A 121 -9.55 -19.32 2.94
N PRO A 122 -9.42 -18.15 2.28
CA PRO A 122 -8.73 -16.98 2.82
C PRO A 122 -9.26 -16.64 4.21
N VAL A 123 -8.37 -16.30 5.14
CA VAL A 123 -8.74 -16.13 6.56
C VAL A 123 -9.85 -15.10 6.77
N GLU A 124 -9.88 -14.06 5.93
CA GLU A 124 -10.85 -12.97 5.94
C GLU A 124 -12.26 -13.41 5.51
N MET A 125 -12.37 -14.54 4.80
CA MET A 125 -13.61 -15.05 4.21
C MET A 125 -14.06 -16.37 4.84
N ARG A 126 -13.39 -16.84 5.90
CA ARG A 126 -13.72 -18.10 6.56
C ARG A 126 -15.07 -18.01 7.27
N SER A 127 -15.95 -18.95 6.97
CA SER A 127 -17.17 -19.23 7.73
C SER A 127 -17.31 -20.73 7.95
N ASP A 128 -18.11 -21.13 8.95
CA ASP A 128 -18.40 -22.54 9.23
C ASP A 128 -19.13 -23.20 8.05
N GLU A 129 -20.02 -22.46 7.39
CA GLU A 129 -20.75 -22.92 6.21
C GLU A 129 -19.82 -23.14 5.01
N LEU A 130 -18.91 -22.21 4.72
CA LEU A 130 -17.97 -22.34 3.60
C LEU A 130 -16.95 -23.45 3.88
N ALA A 131 -16.55 -23.64 5.14
CA ALA A 131 -15.75 -24.80 5.55
C ALA A 131 -16.50 -26.12 5.34
N ALA A 132 -17.81 -26.17 5.64
CA ALA A 132 -18.63 -27.34 5.35
C ALA A 132 -18.76 -27.61 3.84
N TYR A 133 -18.95 -26.57 3.02
CA TYR A 133 -18.95 -26.70 1.56
C TYR A 133 -17.61 -27.19 1.02
N MET A 134 -16.49 -26.76 1.61
CA MET A 134 -15.17 -27.26 1.24
C MET A 134 -14.96 -28.74 1.60
N GLN A 135 -15.46 -29.18 2.76
CA GLN A 135 -15.45 -30.61 3.12
C GLN A 135 -16.32 -31.43 2.17
N GLU A 136 -17.51 -30.93 1.82
CA GLU A 136 -18.40 -31.54 0.84
C GLU A 136 -17.73 -31.62 -0.55
N ALA A 137 -17.02 -30.57 -0.98
CA ALA A 137 -16.27 -30.55 -2.22
C ALA A 137 -15.14 -31.60 -2.22
N ARG A 138 -14.37 -31.71 -1.13
CA ARG A 138 -13.33 -32.74 -0.98
C ARG A 138 -13.90 -34.15 -1.05
N ALA A 139 -14.95 -34.44 -0.28
CA ALA A 139 -15.60 -35.76 -0.28
C ALA A 139 -16.14 -36.16 -1.65
N ASN A 140 -16.60 -35.19 -2.45
CA ASN A 140 -17.19 -35.41 -3.76
C ASN A 140 -16.22 -35.20 -4.94
N SER A 141 -14.97 -34.86 -4.69
CA SER A 141 -13.96 -34.62 -5.73
C SER A 141 -13.39 -35.92 -6.32
N GLY A 142 -13.51 -37.03 -5.60
CA GLY A 142 -12.84 -38.29 -5.93
C GLY A 142 -11.34 -38.31 -5.63
N MET A 143 -10.78 -37.21 -5.09
CA MET A 143 -9.38 -37.10 -4.71
C MET A 143 -9.17 -37.60 -3.27
N SER A 144 -8.06 -38.29 -3.03
CA SER A 144 -7.55 -38.55 -1.67
C SER A 144 -6.54 -37.49 -1.27
N ALA A 145 -6.42 -37.21 0.03
CA ALA A 145 -5.37 -36.34 0.56
C ALA A 145 -3.98 -36.83 0.09
N PRO A 146 -3.20 -35.98 -0.61
CA PRO A 146 -1.85 -36.32 -1.06
C PRO A 146 -0.86 -36.53 0.10
N GLN A 147 0.42 -36.71 -0.24
CA GLN A 147 1.48 -36.62 0.75
C GLN A 147 1.65 -35.17 1.22
N PRO A 148 2.11 -34.94 2.47
CA PRO A 148 2.28 -33.60 3.04
C PRO A 148 3.09 -32.62 2.19
N ILE A 149 4.05 -33.14 1.41
CA ILE A 149 4.73 -32.42 0.35
C ILE A 149 4.60 -33.27 -0.91
N THR A 150 3.98 -32.72 -1.94
CA THR A 150 3.90 -33.35 -3.27
C THR A 150 4.80 -32.57 -4.20
N LEU A 151 5.92 -33.17 -4.59
CA LEU A 151 6.80 -32.61 -5.60
C LEU A 151 6.20 -32.83 -6.99
N ARG A 152 6.13 -31.74 -7.77
CA ARG A 152 5.98 -31.85 -9.21
C ARG A 152 7.37 -32.13 -9.78
N ASP A 153 7.50 -33.22 -10.51
CA ASP A 153 8.81 -33.65 -11.03
C ASP A 153 9.47 -32.48 -11.79
N PRO A 154 10.68 -32.05 -11.39
CA PRO A 154 11.39 -31.02 -12.12
C PRO A 154 11.69 -31.53 -13.54
N GLU A 155 11.64 -30.65 -14.53
CA GLU A 155 12.10 -31.00 -15.87
C GLU A 155 13.62 -30.79 -15.97
N PRO A 156 14.38 -31.70 -16.59
CA PRO A 156 15.79 -31.48 -16.83
C PRO A 156 16.02 -30.23 -17.70
N ALA A 157 16.95 -29.37 -17.30
CA ALA A 157 17.18 -28.07 -17.93
C ALA A 157 18.68 -27.78 -18.11
N CYS A 158 19.33 -28.49 -19.04
CA CYS A 158 20.77 -28.31 -19.32
C CYS A 158 21.06 -26.88 -19.82
N GLY A 159 21.99 -26.19 -19.18
CA GLY A 159 22.33 -24.80 -19.44
C GLY A 159 21.28 -23.77 -18.98
N ALA A 160 20.25 -24.21 -18.26
CA ALA A 160 19.15 -23.38 -17.77
C ALA A 160 18.87 -23.64 -16.28
N ASP A 161 18.05 -22.80 -15.67
CA ASP A 161 17.73 -22.91 -14.25
C ASP A 161 16.82 -24.13 -14.01
N LEU A 162 17.06 -24.86 -12.92
CA LEU A 162 16.17 -25.96 -12.51
C LEU A 162 15.00 -25.40 -11.71
N HIS A 163 13.79 -25.65 -12.18
CA HIS A 163 12.57 -25.22 -11.50
C HIS A 163 12.01 -26.33 -10.60
N PHE A 164 11.90 -26.05 -9.31
CA PHE A 164 11.26 -26.93 -8.32
C PHE A 164 9.91 -26.35 -7.91
N GLU A 165 8.86 -27.17 -8.00
CA GLU A 165 7.50 -26.82 -7.58
C GLU A 165 6.98 -27.90 -6.62
N VAL A 166 6.48 -27.47 -5.46
CA VAL A 166 5.84 -28.37 -4.49
C VAL A 166 4.46 -27.87 -4.09
N LEU A 167 3.56 -28.82 -3.86
CA LEU A 167 2.30 -28.60 -3.15
C LEU A 167 2.48 -28.98 -1.68
N LEU A 168 2.18 -28.03 -0.80
CA LEU A 168 2.31 -28.16 0.64
C LEU A 168 0.96 -28.44 1.28
N SER A 169 0.90 -29.39 2.21
CA SER A 169 -0.28 -29.60 3.07
C SER A 169 -0.41 -28.61 4.21
N VAL A 170 0.50 -27.63 4.28
CA VAL A 170 0.56 -26.67 5.37
C VAL A 170 -0.50 -25.58 5.13
N PRO A 171 -1.33 -25.23 6.13
CA PRO A 171 -2.31 -24.16 6.01
C PRO A 171 -1.66 -22.78 5.76
N ASP A 172 -2.49 -21.79 5.40
CA ASP A 172 -2.10 -20.39 5.12
C ASP A 172 -0.96 -19.88 6.03
N GLY A 173 0.09 -19.35 5.41
CA GLY A 173 1.27 -18.79 6.08
C GLY A 173 2.41 -19.79 6.29
N GLY A 174 2.28 -21.03 5.80
CA GLY A 174 3.39 -21.97 5.74
C GLY A 174 4.48 -21.53 4.76
N ALA A 175 5.72 -21.91 5.05
CA ALA A 175 6.88 -21.70 4.17
C ALA A 175 7.48 -23.04 3.77
N ALA A 176 8.26 -23.08 2.70
CA ALA A 176 9.10 -24.23 2.39
C ALA A 176 10.54 -23.79 2.12
N ALA A 177 11.47 -24.71 2.36
CA ALA A 177 12.86 -24.55 1.98
C ALA A 177 13.34 -25.83 1.29
N LEU A 178 14.08 -25.65 0.20
CA LEU A 178 14.77 -26.70 -0.51
C LEU A 178 16.25 -26.65 -0.13
N TYR A 179 16.80 -27.80 0.21
CA TYR A 179 18.22 -27.96 0.50
C TYR A 179 18.82 -28.86 -0.57
N TRP A 180 19.88 -28.42 -1.23
CA TRP A 180 20.44 -29.16 -2.36
C TRP A 180 21.96 -29.09 -2.42
N ARG A 181 22.56 -30.03 -3.16
CA ARG A 181 23.98 -30.03 -3.56
C ARG A 181 24.16 -30.85 -4.83
N LYS A 182 25.34 -30.78 -5.45
CA LYS A 182 25.69 -31.67 -6.57
C LYS A 182 25.81 -33.10 -6.07
N GLN A 183 25.32 -34.06 -6.83
CA GLN A 183 25.37 -35.47 -6.49
C GLN A 183 26.84 -35.91 -6.35
N GLY A 184 27.15 -36.58 -5.23
CA GLY A 184 28.52 -37.01 -4.92
C GLY A 184 29.44 -35.94 -4.33
N ASP A 185 28.97 -34.70 -4.16
CA ASP A 185 29.70 -33.69 -3.39
C ASP A 185 29.62 -33.99 -1.88
N GLU A 186 30.74 -33.91 -1.18
CA GLU A 186 30.80 -34.08 0.28
C GLU A 186 30.50 -32.77 1.05
N GLY A 187 30.31 -31.66 0.33
CA GLY A 187 29.93 -30.37 0.89
C GLY A 187 28.59 -30.34 1.64
N GLU A 188 28.39 -29.28 2.43
CA GLU A 188 27.12 -28.98 3.09
C GLU A 188 26.03 -28.66 2.05
N PHE A 189 24.77 -29.03 2.35
CA PHE A 189 23.65 -28.67 1.50
C PHE A 189 23.42 -27.16 1.51
N THR A 190 23.21 -26.59 0.32
CA THR A 190 22.83 -25.19 0.13
C THR A 190 21.32 -25.06 0.30
N GLY A 191 20.89 -24.19 1.22
CA GLY A 191 19.48 -23.87 1.42
C GLY A 191 18.98 -22.81 0.44
N ALA A 192 17.78 -23.01 -0.09
CA ALA A 192 17.06 -22.09 -0.95
C ALA A 192 15.63 -21.93 -0.43
N ASP A 193 15.20 -20.68 -0.23
CA ASP A 193 13.85 -20.36 0.21
C ASP A 193 12.85 -20.63 -0.92
N MET A 194 11.75 -21.33 -0.63
CA MET A 194 10.66 -21.57 -1.57
C MET A 194 9.46 -20.69 -1.18
N PRO A 195 9.33 -19.47 -1.73
CA PRO A 195 8.17 -18.62 -1.46
C PRO A 195 6.88 -19.33 -1.87
N ALA A 196 5.92 -19.36 -0.95
CA ALA A 196 4.62 -19.98 -1.18
C ALA A 196 3.57 -18.93 -1.60
N PHE A 197 2.77 -19.26 -2.61
CA PHE A 197 1.50 -18.60 -2.88
C PHE A 197 0.37 -19.61 -2.66
N SER A 198 -0.48 -19.33 -1.67
CA SER A 198 -1.35 -20.34 -1.09
C SER A 198 -0.51 -21.55 -0.67
N ASN A 199 -0.72 -22.71 -1.30
CA ASN A 199 -0.06 -23.96 -0.97
C ASN A 199 0.93 -24.42 -2.03
N VAL A 200 1.23 -23.58 -3.03
CA VAL A 200 2.21 -23.84 -4.08
C VAL A 200 3.49 -23.09 -3.73
N ALA A 201 4.60 -23.80 -3.53
CA ALA A 201 5.90 -23.20 -3.29
C ALA A 201 6.86 -23.54 -4.43
N GLU A 202 7.59 -22.53 -4.89
CA GLU A 202 8.42 -22.58 -6.09
C GLU A 202 9.83 -22.07 -5.77
N VAL A 203 10.86 -22.66 -6.39
CA VAL A 203 12.22 -22.14 -6.36
C VAL A 203 12.97 -22.53 -7.62
N ASP A 204 13.82 -21.61 -8.10
CA ASP A 204 14.74 -21.87 -9.21
C ASP A 204 16.16 -22.04 -8.67
N ILE A 205 16.84 -23.11 -9.08
CA ILE A 205 18.27 -23.31 -8.83
C ILE A 205 19.03 -22.85 -10.08
N PRO A 206 19.90 -21.82 -9.98
CA PRO A 206 20.54 -21.25 -11.15
C PRO A 206 21.43 -22.24 -11.91
N ALA A 207 21.43 -22.15 -13.24
CA ALA A 207 22.29 -22.94 -14.13
C ALA A 207 23.77 -22.89 -13.74
N ALA A 208 24.24 -21.69 -13.37
CA ALA A 208 25.62 -21.45 -12.97
C ALA A 208 26.02 -22.18 -11.68
N GLU A 209 25.05 -22.52 -10.83
CA GLU A 209 25.30 -23.17 -9.55
C GLU A 209 25.30 -24.70 -9.70
N HIS A 210 24.30 -25.26 -10.39
CA HIS A 210 24.21 -26.71 -10.59
C HIS A 210 25.19 -27.21 -11.67
N GLY A 211 25.45 -26.41 -12.71
CA GLY A 211 26.41 -26.72 -13.77
C GLY A 211 26.11 -28.04 -14.49
N ASP A 212 24.83 -28.27 -14.79
CA ASP A 212 24.27 -29.46 -15.45
C ASP A 212 24.52 -30.79 -14.72
N ALA A 213 25.01 -30.74 -13.49
CA ALA A 213 25.22 -31.90 -12.66
C ALA A 213 23.90 -32.42 -12.07
N ASN A 214 23.77 -33.73 -11.93
CA ASN A 214 22.73 -34.31 -11.08
C ASN A 214 22.82 -33.69 -9.67
N ILE A 215 21.67 -33.51 -9.01
CA ILE A 215 21.62 -32.91 -7.68
C ILE A 215 20.97 -33.84 -6.66
N GLU A 216 21.49 -33.80 -5.44
CA GLU A 216 20.88 -34.37 -4.26
C GLU A 216 20.09 -33.27 -3.54
N PHE A 217 18.86 -33.54 -3.15
CA PHE A 217 18.01 -32.54 -2.48
C PHE A 217 17.06 -33.12 -1.44
N PHE A 218 16.61 -32.29 -0.52
CA PHE A 218 15.47 -32.56 0.36
C PHE A 218 14.71 -31.26 0.63
N ILE A 219 13.44 -31.37 0.97
CA ILE A 219 12.54 -30.21 1.14
C ILE A 219 11.90 -30.29 2.53
N TYR A 220 11.86 -29.17 3.24
CA TYR A 220 11.11 -29.02 4.48
C TYR A 220 9.96 -28.05 4.29
N GLY A 221 8.79 -28.42 4.81
CA GLY A 221 7.64 -27.54 4.99
C GLY A 221 7.55 -27.07 6.44
N PHE A 222 7.30 -25.79 6.63
CA PHE A 222 7.24 -25.12 7.92
C PHE A 222 5.85 -24.51 8.15
N ASP A 223 5.37 -24.56 9.39
CA ASP A 223 4.17 -23.82 9.79
C ASP A 223 4.43 -22.31 9.90
N ALA A 224 3.38 -21.53 10.18
CA ALA A 224 3.49 -20.08 10.37
C ALA A 224 4.41 -19.66 11.53
N ALA A 225 4.72 -20.57 12.47
CA ALA A 225 5.66 -20.36 13.57
C ALA A 225 7.08 -20.86 13.24
N GLN A 226 7.35 -21.21 11.98
CA GLN A 226 8.62 -21.73 11.48
C GLN A 226 9.04 -23.08 12.10
N ASN A 227 8.07 -23.87 12.60
CA ASN A 227 8.34 -25.24 13.02
C ASN A 227 8.27 -26.17 11.80
N PRO A 228 9.21 -27.11 11.63
CA PRO A 228 9.13 -28.10 10.58
C PRO A 228 7.94 -29.03 10.83
N VAL A 229 7.02 -29.11 9.86
CA VAL A 229 5.79 -29.91 9.96
C VAL A 229 5.70 -31.02 8.91
N ALA A 230 6.50 -30.92 7.85
CA ALA A 230 6.57 -31.93 6.80
C ALA A 230 7.97 -31.93 6.15
N ASN A 231 8.35 -33.06 5.56
CA ASN A 231 9.59 -33.18 4.81
C ASN A 231 9.45 -34.14 3.62
N LEU A 232 10.22 -33.89 2.57
CA LEU A 232 10.42 -34.78 1.43
C LEU A 232 11.92 -35.06 1.33
N GLY A 233 12.32 -36.30 1.64
CA GLY A 233 13.73 -36.64 1.86
C GLY A 233 14.26 -36.15 3.21
N LEU A 234 15.50 -36.50 3.51
CA LEU A 234 16.24 -36.09 4.72
C LEU A 234 17.69 -35.81 4.34
N GLN A 235 18.43 -35.12 5.19
CA GLN A 235 19.86 -34.86 4.95
C GLN A 235 20.66 -36.18 4.83
N GLU A 236 20.33 -37.20 5.61
CA GLU A 236 20.98 -38.51 5.57
C GLU A 236 20.47 -39.40 4.41
N GLN A 237 19.33 -39.04 3.82
CA GLN A 237 18.66 -39.76 2.73
C GLN A 237 18.05 -38.77 1.73
N PRO A 238 18.90 -38.02 1.00
CA PRO A 238 18.41 -37.03 0.04
C PRO A 238 17.75 -37.74 -1.14
N GLN A 239 16.82 -37.04 -1.79
CA GLN A 239 16.33 -37.40 -3.12
C GLN A 239 17.40 -37.06 -4.15
N VAL A 240 17.37 -37.74 -5.30
CA VAL A 240 18.28 -37.48 -6.42
C VAL A 240 17.45 -37.02 -7.61
N PHE A 241 17.83 -35.88 -8.18
CA PHE A 241 17.31 -35.41 -9.46
C PHE A 241 18.39 -35.58 -10.54
N GLU A 242 18.10 -36.40 -11.54
CA GLU A 242 19.00 -36.68 -12.65
C GLU A 242 18.71 -35.74 -13.81
N GLN A 243 19.70 -34.92 -14.22
CA GLN A 243 19.52 -33.97 -15.33
C GLN A 243 19.68 -34.62 -16.71
N SER A 244 20.19 -35.85 -16.79
CA SER A 244 20.34 -36.63 -18.05
C SER A 244 20.94 -35.83 -19.24
N CYS A 245 21.80 -34.85 -18.96
CA CYS A 245 22.47 -34.07 -19.99
C CYS A 245 23.53 -34.96 -20.67
N GLU A 246 23.49 -35.08 -22.00
CA GLU A 246 24.57 -35.75 -22.74
C GLU A 246 25.88 -34.99 -22.48
N PRO A 247 26.97 -35.69 -22.15
CA PRO A 247 28.24 -35.02 -21.87
C PRO A 247 28.76 -34.37 -23.15
N GLU A 248 28.80 -33.04 -23.20
CA GLU A 248 29.66 -32.32 -24.14
C GLU A 248 31.12 -32.65 -23.79
N GLU A 249 31.89 -33.08 -24.79
CA GLU A 249 33.30 -33.45 -24.63
C GLU A 249 34.09 -32.30 -23.97
N GLU A 250 34.69 -32.60 -22.81
CA GLU A 250 35.58 -31.69 -22.09
C GLU A 250 36.72 -31.20 -23.00
N VAL A 251 36.69 -29.92 -23.36
CA VAL A 251 37.90 -29.21 -23.78
C VAL A 251 38.73 -28.96 -22.53
N VAL A 252 39.81 -29.70 -22.38
CA VAL A 252 40.81 -29.53 -21.30
C VAL A 252 41.38 -28.11 -21.39
N GLU A 253 40.90 -27.21 -20.56
CA GLU A 253 41.49 -25.88 -20.38
C GLU A 253 42.70 -25.98 -19.43
N GLU A 254 43.80 -25.42 -19.89
CA GLU A 254 45.11 -25.36 -19.24
C GLU A 254 45.00 -24.70 -17.85
N VAL A 255 45.67 -25.29 -16.86
CA VAL A 255 45.81 -24.74 -15.50
C VAL A 255 46.56 -23.40 -15.59
N ILE A 256 45.81 -22.30 -15.58
CA ILE A 256 46.33 -20.95 -15.35
C ILE A 256 46.51 -20.79 -13.84
N GLU A 257 47.72 -20.46 -13.41
CA GLU A 257 48.04 -20.09 -12.02
C GLU A 257 46.99 -19.11 -11.47
N GLU A 258 46.48 -19.40 -10.26
CA GLU A 258 45.58 -18.52 -9.51
C GLU A 258 46.13 -17.08 -9.56
N PRO A 259 45.41 -16.12 -10.19
CA PRO A 259 45.79 -14.74 -10.08
C PRO A 259 45.71 -14.34 -8.59
N PRO A 260 46.59 -13.45 -8.12
CA PRO A 260 46.58 -13.03 -6.73
C PRO A 260 45.17 -12.60 -6.34
N LYS A 261 44.65 -13.14 -5.23
CA LYS A 261 43.35 -12.77 -4.65
C LYS A 261 43.17 -11.27 -4.85
N PRO A 262 42.15 -10.83 -5.61
CA PRO A 262 41.94 -9.41 -5.82
C PRO A 262 41.83 -8.81 -4.43
N THR A 263 42.70 -7.84 -4.15
CA THR A 263 42.49 -6.93 -3.04
C THR A 263 41.14 -6.30 -3.34
N THR A 264 40.10 -6.78 -2.65
CA THR A 264 38.73 -6.34 -2.83
C THR A 264 38.67 -4.90 -2.37
N LEU A 265 39.03 -3.99 -3.28
CA LEU A 265 38.76 -2.58 -3.17
C LEU A 265 37.25 -2.47 -3.03
N LEU A 266 36.81 -2.23 -1.80
CA LEU A 266 35.41 -2.10 -1.53
C LEU A 266 34.81 -0.97 -2.36
N PRO A 267 33.51 -1.10 -2.71
CA PRO A 267 32.83 -0.14 -3.56
C PRO A 267 32.93 1.28 -2.99
N LYS A 268 33.31 2.22 -3.86
CA LYS A 268 33.49 3.65 -3.54
C LYS A 268 32.16 4.38 -3.47
N GLY A 269 31.12 3.84 -4.10
CA GLY A 269 29.77 4.37 -4.01
C GLY A 269 28.71 3.29 -4.14
N TRP A 270 27.49 3.63 -3.74
CA TRP A 270 26.33 2.79 -3.92
C TRP A 270 25.06 3.59 -4.15
N ILE A 271 24.16 2.98 -4.91
CA ILE A 271 22.80 3.46 -5.15
C ILE A 271 21.86 2.50 -4.42
N LYS A 272 21.08 3.02 -3.48
CA LYS A 272 20.06 2.27 -2.75
C LYS A 272 18.69 2.67 -3.26
N VAL A 273 17.79 1.70 -3.36
CA VAL A 273 16.36 1.95 -3.57
C VAL A 273 15.62 1.29 -2.42
N GLY A 274 15.25 2.08 -1.41
CA GLY A 274 14.48 1.59 -0.27
C GLY A 274 12.99 1.61 -0.54
N LEU A 275 12.30 0.57 -0.12
CA LEU A 275 10.87 0.60 0.14
C LEU A 275 10.70 0.68 1.66
N GLY A 276 9.84 1.61 2.09
CA GLY A 276 9.73 1.92 3.50
C GLY A 276 8.31 2.18 3.97
N THR A 277 8.14 2.02 5.26
CA THR A 277 6.93 2.35 6.02
C THR A 277 7.37 2.78 7.42
N GLY A 278 6.48 3.37 8.18
CA GLY A 278 6.84 3.84 9.51
C GLY A 278 5.67 4.14 10.40
N PHE A 279 5.98 4.78 11.52
CA PHE A 279 5.01 5.39 12.40
C PHE A 279 5.63 6.63 13.03
N GLY A 280 4.80 7.60 13.37
CA GLY A 280 5.24 8.81 14.04
C GLY A 280 4.24 9.29 15.07
N ILE A 281 4.58 10.39 15.73
CA ILE A 281 3.67 11.07 16.66
C ILE A 281 2.91 12.15 15.89
N ALA A 282 1.67 11.86 15.49
CA ALA A 282 0.80 12.87 14.90
C ALA A 282 0.38 13.87 15.97
N SER A 283 0.45 15.17 15.65
CA SER A 283 -0.07 16.26 16.47
C SER A 283 -0.42 17.45 15.57
N GLY A 284 -1.34 18.31 16.02
CA GLY A 284 -1.77 19.48 15.25
C GLY A 284 -3.14 19.26 14.61
N SER A 285 -3.25 19.48 13.30
CA SER A 285 -4.52 19.40 12.58
C SER A 285 -4.42 18.51 11.34
N ALA A 286 -5.56 17.95 10.94
CA ALA A 286 -5.70 17.23 9.69
C ALA A 286 -5.39 18.14 8.49
N GLU A 287 -4.93 17.56 7.38
CA GLU A 287 -4.54 18.32 6.19
C GLU A 287 -5.76 18.76 5.37
N ASN A 288 -6.77 17.90 5.21
CA ASN A 288 -7.90 18.16 4.31
C ASN A 288 -9.24 18.26 5.06
N THR A 289 -9.36 17.60 6.19
CA THR A 289 -10.58 17.57 6.99
C THR A 289 -10.73 18.90 7.71
N TYR A 290 -11.75 19.65 7.32
CA TYR A 290 -12.14 20.83 8.07
C TYR A 290 -12.71 20.45 9.43
N ARG A 291 -12.67 21.40 10.36
CA ARG A 291 -13.30 21.26 11.67
C ARG A 291 -14.78 20.95 11.49
N GLN A 292 -15.18 19.81 12.04
CA GLN A 292 -16.54 19.30 11.99
C GLN A 292 -17.45 20.03 12.99
N PHE A 293 -18.72 20.06 12.64
CA PHE A 293 -19.82 20.53 13.46
C PHE A 293 -20.57 19.33 14.02
N PHE A 294 -20.99 19.42 15.27
CA PHE A 294 -21.72 18.35 15.97
C PHE A 294 -23.00 18.94 16.55
N PRO A 295 -24.03 19.15 15.70
CA PRO A 295 -25.30 19.68 16.17
C PRO A 295 -25.94 18.74 17.20
N ARG A 296 -26.74 19.28 18.13
CA ARG A 296 -27.21 18.58 19.36
C ARG A 296 -26.10 18.15 20.34
N GLY A 297 -24.83 18.46 20.05
CA GLY A 297 -23.71 18.30 20.95
C GLY A 297 -23.50 19.53 21.85
N SER A 298 -22.24 19.91 22.06
CA SER A 298 -21.88 21.13 22.81
C SER A 298 -21.91 22.40 21.97
N GLN A 299 -22.18 22.29 20.66
CA GLN A 299 -22.24 23.39 19.71
C GLN A 299 -23.64 23.46 19.10
N ALA A 300 -24.23 24.66 19.06
CA ALA A 300 -25.44 24.89 18.28
C ALA A 300 -25.08 25.24 16.84
N TYR A 301 -25.83 24.72 15.90
CA TYR A 301 -25.69 25.04 14.49
C TYR A 301 -26.46 26.32 14.12
N GLY A 302 -25.79 27.28 13.49
CA GLY A 302 -26.41 28.55 13.10
C GLY A 302 -25.86 29.10 11.78
N ALA A 303 -26.05 30.41 11.59
CA ALA A 303 -25.68 31.09 10.34
C ALA A 303 -24.17 31.05 10.04
N ALA A 304 -23.32 30.98 11.07
CA ALA A 304 -21.88 30.84 10.88
C ALA A 304 -21.52 29.45 10.33
N GLU A 305 -22.06 28.39 10.94
CA GLU A 305 -21.85 27.00 10.55
C GLU A 305 -22.42 26.72 9.15
N ALA A 306 -23.65 27.17 8.88
CA ALA A 306 -24.27 27.08 7.55
C ALA A 306 -23.44 27.82 6.49
N GLY A 307 -22.98 29.03 6.81
CA GLY A 307 -22.10 29.79 5.94
C GLY A 307 -20.78 29.06 5.66
N CYS A 308 -20.16 28.45 6.68
CA CYS A 308 -18.94 27.66 6.50
C CYS A 308 -19.18 26.40 5.67
N ALA A 309 -20.27 25.66 5.90
CA ALA A 309 -20.62 24.46 5.15
C ALA A 309 -20.78 24.77 3.65
N ILE A 310 -21.57 25.81 3.33
CA ILE A 310 -21.74 26.27 1.94
C ILE A 310 -20.40 26.74 1.36
N ALA A 311 -19.62 27.53 2.09
CA ALA A 311 -18.34 28.03 1.63
C ALA A 311 -17.33 26.92 1.30
N ARG A 312 -17.22 25.91 2.19
CA ARG A 312 -16.35 24.74 2.00
C ARG A 312 -16.76 23.92 0.80
N TRP A 313 -18.07 23.77 0.60
CA TRP A 313 -18.60 23.04 -0.53
C TRP A 313 -18.37 23.78 -1.86
N VAL A 314 -18.68 25.08 -1.97
CA VAL A 314 -18.43 25.83 -3.22
C VAL A 314 -16.94 26.07 -3.51
N ALA A 315 -16.08 25.95 -2.50
CA ALA A 315 -14.63 25.96 -2.72
C ALA A 315 -14.18 24.77 -3.58
N GLY A 316 -14.86 23.62 -3.44
CA GLY A 316 -14.54 22.36 -4.11
C GLY A 316 -13.07 21.98 -3.91
N ASN A 317 -12.26 22.10 -4.97
CA ASN A 317 -10.84 21.76 -4.94
C ASN A 317 -9.93 22.84 -4.35
N ARG A 318 -10.47 24.05 -4.14
CA ARG A 318 -9.74 25.20 -3.61
C ARG A 318 -9.80 25.23 -2.10
N ASP A 319 -8.88 25.97 -1.49
CA ASP A 319 -9.04 26.33 -0.09
C ASP A 319 -10.23 27.31 0.05
N VAL A 320 -10.99 27.20 1.15
CA VAL A 320 -12.15 28.07 1.40
C VAL A 320 -11.77 29.55 1.43
N SER A 321 -10.51 29.87 1.74
CA SER A 321 -9.97 31.24 1.68
C SER A 321 -9.81 31.81 0.28
N GLU A 322 -9.92 30.98 -0.77
CA GLU A 322 -9.83 31.38 -2.18
C GLU A 322 -11.20 31.67 -2.81
N VAL A 323 -12.30 31.47 -2.07
CA VAL A 323 -13.66 31.77 -2.55
C VAL A 323 -13.90 33.29 -2.47
N GLY A 324 -14.24 33.90 -3.61
CA GLY A 324 -14.49 35.34 -3.69
C GLY A 324 -15.78 35.76 -2.97
N ALA A 325 -15.85 37.00 -2.48
CA ALA A 325 -17.03 37.49 -1.77
C ALA A 325 -18.31 37.44 -2.63
N ASP A 326 -18.23 37.80 -3.91
CA ASP A 326 -19.39 37.78 -4.84
C ASP A 326 -19.85 36.34 -5.12
N GLU A 327 -18.91 35.41 -5.27
CA GLU A 327 -19.17 33.98 -5.45
C GLU A 327 -19.85 33.41 -4.22
N LEU A 328 -19.36 33.76 -3.03
CA LEU A 328 -19.89 33.32 -1.77
C LEU A 328 -21.30 33.89 -1.49
N GLU A 329 -21.52 35.16 -1.82
CA GLU A 329 -22.85 35.77 -1.72
C GLU A 329 -23.86 35.08 -2.65
N ALA A 330 -23.48 34.79 -3.89
CA ALA A 330 -24.31 34.01 -4.80
C ALA A 330 -24.61 32.62 -4.25
N ALA A 331 -23.61 31.94 -3.67
CA ALA A 331 -23.77 30.64 -3.05
C ALA A 331 -24.73 30.68 -1.85
N PHE A 332 -24.62 31.68 -0.97
CA PHE A 332 -25.53 31.84 0.16
C PHE A 332 -26.98 32.12 -0.25
N MET A 333 -27.19 32.83 -1.36
CA MET A 333 -28.54 33.04 -1.90
C MET A 333 -29.12 31.76 -2.50
N GLN A 334 -28.28 30.97 -3.18
CA GLN A 334 -28.73 29.79 -3.92
C GLN A 334 -28.92 28.56 -3.03
N PHE A 335 -27.98 28.32 -2.12
CA PHE A 335 -27.89 27.07 -1.34
C PHE A 335 -28.21 27.27 0.14
N GLY A 336 -28.34 28.51 0.59
CA GLY A 336 -28.71 28.83 1.96
C GLY A 336 -30.20 28.75 2.24
N PRO A 337 -30.60 28.69 3.53
CA PRO A 337 -32.00 28.79 3.91
C PRO A 337 -32.61 30.14 3.51
N ALA A 338 -33.89 30.13 3.12
CA ALA A 338 -34.59 31.33 2.69
C ALA A 338 -34.56 32.42 3.79
N GLY A 339 -34.17 33.64 3.41
CA GLY A 339 -34.08 34.78 4.34
C GLY A 339 -32.86 34.80 5.27
N GLN A 340 -31.96 33.80 5.20
CA GLN A 340 -30.76 33.74 6.05
C GLN A 340 -29.48 34.28 5.38
N THR A 341 -29.53 34.68 4.11
CA THR A 341 -28.36 35.15 3.36
C THR A 341 -27.59 36.24 4.09
N GLU A 342 -28.26 37.31 4.52
CA GLU A 342 -27.60 38.41 5.25
C GLU A 342 -27.06 37.97 6.61
N ALA A 343 -27.74 37.06 7.31
CA ALA A 343 -27.23 36.52 8.57
C ALA A 343 -25.95 35.70 8.35
N MET A 344 -25.91 34.84 7.32
CA MET A 344 -24.71 34.06 6.96
C MET A 344 -23.57 34.97 6.50
N LYS A 345 -23.83 35.98 5.65
CA LYS A 345 -22.82 36.97 5.23
C LYS A 345 -22.19 37.68 6.42
N ASN A 346 -23.01 38.10 7.39
CA ASN A 346 -22.53 38.82 8.57
C ASN A 346 -21.81 37.91 9.58
N ALA A 347 -22.19 36.62 9.64
CA ALA A 347 -21.60 35.64 10.56
C ALA A 347 -20.38 34.92 9.97
N TYR A 348 -20.24 34.86 8.65
CA TYR A 348 -19.17 34.16 7.96
C TYR A 348 -17.80 34.73 8.33
N ASN A 349 -16.89 33.83 8.70
CA ASN A 349 -15.51 34.16 9.01
C ASN A 349 -14.58 33.17 8.31
N VAL A 350 -13.86 33.64 7.29
CA VAL A 350 -12.97 32.80 6.48
C VAL A 350 -11.94 32.04 7.34
N ASN A 351 -11.38 32.67 8.37
CA ASN A 351 -10.38 32.04 9.21
C ASN A 351 -10.99 30.87 10.00
N ALA A 352 -12.16 31.09 10.62
CA ALA A 352 -12.88 30.05 11.34
C ALA A 352 -13.34 28.92 10.40
N CYS A 353 -13.85 29.25 9.20
CA CYS A 353 -14.28 28.25 8.23
C CYS A 353 -13.10 27.45 7.66
N SER A 354 -11.90 28.03 7.58
CA SER A 354 -10.67 27.38 7.13
C SER A 354 -10.00 26.50 8.21
N GLU A 355 -10.48 26.53 9.46
CA GLU A 355 -9.93 25.70 10.52
C GLU A 355 -10.02 24.21 10.16
N ARG A 356 -8.88 23.53 10.27
CA ARG A 356 -8.77 22.09 10.08
C ARG A 356 -9.07 21.35 11.37
N HIS A 357 -9.58 20.12 11.25
CA HIS A 357 -9.96 19.32 12.42
C HIS A 357 -8.72 19.05 13.28
N PRO A 358 -8.75 19.36 14.59
CA PRO A 358 -7.62 19.09 15.47
C PRO A 358 -7.46 17.59 15.65
N VAL A 359 -6.23 17.10 15.62
CA VAL A 359 -5.93 15.68 15.76
C VAL A 359 -5.36 15.43 17.15
N SER A 360 -5.93 14.43 17.83
CA SER A 360 -5.42 13.96 19.12
C SER A 360 -3.96 13.54 18.97
N THR A 361 -3.10 14.01 19.88
CA THR A 361 -1.68 13.65 19.82
C THR A 361 -1.51 12.17 20.11
N GLY A 362 -0.89 11.43 19.19
CA GLY A 362 -0.78 9.98 19.32
C GLY A 362 0.09 9.34 18.26
N LEU A 363 0.31 8.03 18.39
CA LEU A 363 1.01 7.25 17.38
C LEU A 363 0.12 7.11 16.14
N ALA A 364 0.72 7.37 14.98
CA ALA A 364 0.05 7.34 13.69
C ALA A 364 0.96 6.67 12.67
N PRO A 365 0.46 5.74 11.85
CA PRO A 365 1.26 5.12 10.81
C PRO A 365 1.73 6.16 9.78
N ALA A 366 2.96 5.98 9.30
CA ALA A 366 3.50 6.68 8.14
C ALA A 366 3.44 5.70 6.96
N PRO A 367 2.50 5.89 6.02
CA PRO A 367 2.30 4.98 4.90
C PRO A 367 3.55 4.74 4.04
N PHE A 368 3.38 3.81 3.10
CA PHE A 368 4.40 3.39 2.14
C PHE A 368 5.11 4.57 1.45
N HIS A 369 6.43 4.48 1.40
CA HIS A 369 7.30 5.42 0.72
C HIS A 369 8.46 4.72 0.01
N ILE A 370 8.98 5.39 -1.01
CA ILE A 370 10.18 4.98 -1.75
C ILE A 370 11.31 5.91 -1.33
N ALA A 371 12.45 5.34 -0.95
CA ALA A 371 13.60 6.09 -0.44
C ALA A 371 14.87 5.83 -1.27
N PRO A 372 15.04 6.52 -2.42
CA PRO A 372 16.27 6.41 -3.18
C PRO A 372 17.42 7.13 -2.46
N GLU A 373 18.61 6.57 -2.50
CA GLU A 373 19.82 7.16 -1.90
C GLU A 373 21.05 6.93 -2.78
N PHE A 374 21.86 7.98 -2.92
CA PHE A 374 23.17 7.95 -3.54
C PHE A 374 24.21 8.20 -2.45
N SER A 375 25.08 7.23 -2.22
CA SER A 375 26.05 7.28 -1.12
C SER A 375 27.46 7.01 -1.61
N PHE A 376 28.40 7.73 -1.01
CA PHE A 376 29.82 7.67 -1.31
C PHE A 376 30.61 7.41 -0.06
N ARG A 377 31.63 6.57 -0.19
CA ARG A 377 32.55 6.27 0.90
C ARG A 377 33.62 7.35 1.00
N LEU A 378 33.82 7.89 2.21
CA LEU A 378 34.85 8.89 2.51
C LEU A 378 36.06 8.29 3.24
N GLY A 379 35.96 7.04 3.72
CA GLY A 379 37.04 6.28 4.34
C GLY A 379 36.58 4.85 4.63
N GLU A 380 37.40 4.03 5.30
CA GLU A 380 37.10 2.60 5.53
C GLU A 380 35.74 2.36 6.22
N ARG A 381 35.33 3.29 7.10
CA ARG A 381 34.11 3.16 7.91
C ARG A 381 33.08 4.24 7.68
N ILE A 382 33.38 5.26 6.90
CA ILE A 382 32.54 6.46 6.79
C ILE A 382 31.94 6.54 5.40
N SER A 383 30.64 6.78 5.35
CA SER A 383 29.93 7.14 4.13
C SER A 383 29.06 8.36 4.31
N LEU A 384 28.91 9.10 3.21
CA LEU A 384 28.04 10.25 3.10
C LEU A 384 27.10 10.02 1.92
N GLY A 385 25.80 10.23 2.14
CA GLY A 385 24.78 10.04 1.13
C GLY A 385 23.83 11.21 1.01
N VAL A 386 23.24 11.33 -0.17
CA VAL A 386 22.04 12.14 -0.42
C VAL A 386 20.89 11.19 -0.64
N PHE A 387 19.80 11.39 0.08
CA PHE A 387 18.62 10.56 -0.04
C PHE A 387 17.38 11.41 -0.31
N SER A 388 16.36 10.76 -0.87
CA SER A 388 15.01 11.29 -0.94
C SER A 388 14.04 10.31 -0.30
N ARG A 389 12.86 10.78 0.08
CA ARG A 389 11.73 9.99 0.56
C ARG A 389 10.49 10.45 -0.21
N LEU A 390 9.93 9.59 -1.02
CA LEU A 390 8.71 9.84 -1.79
C LEU A 390 7.58 9.00 -1.21
N GLN A 391 6.65 9.65 -0.53
CA GLN A 391 5.46 9.00 -0.01
C GLN A 391 4.35 9.12 -1.05
N VAL A 392 4.11 8.03 -1.76
CA VAL A 392 3.18 7.93 -2.90
C VAL A 392 1.77 7.56 -2.43
N VAL A 393 1.67 6.77 -1.35
CA VAL A 393 0.40 6.38 -0.74
C VAL A 393 0.21 7.22 0.51
N THR A 394 -0.95 7.87 0.64
CA THR A 394 -1.33 8.59 1.88
C THR A 394 -2.35 7.81 2.70
N GLY A 395 -3.15 6.95 2.05
CA GLY A 395 -4.21 6.17 2.71
C GLY A 395 -5.31 7.03 3.33
N ALA A 396 -5.45 8.28 2.88
CA ALA A 396 -6.52 9.17 3.31
C ALA A 396 -7.83 8.84 2.57
N GLN A 397 -8.92 8.83 3.31
CA GLN A 397 -10.29 8.63 2.88
C GLN A 397 -11.08 9.87 3.27
N VAL A 398 -10.82 10.95 2.54
CA VAL A 398 -11.53 12.23 2.67
C VAL A 398 -12.41 12.37 1.43
N PHE A 399 -13.70 12.57 1.61
CA PHE A 399 -14.66 12.73 0.53
C PHE A 399 -14.99 14.21 0.32
N ARG A 400 -15.37 14.54 -0.92
CA ARG A 400 -15.83 15.88 -1.32
C ARG A 400 -16.83 15.78 -2.47
N ASP A 401 -17.28 16.92 -2.98
CA ASP A 401 -18.10 17.04 -4.19
C ASP A 401 -17.40 16.46 -5.43
N ASP A 402 -18.19 16.04 -6.43
CA ASP A 402 -17.67 15.54 -7.70
C ASP A 402 -17.14 16.71 -8.55
N PRO A 403 -15.82 16.80 -8.78
CA PRO A 403 -15.24 17.92 -9.53
C PRO A 403 -15.62 17.92 -11.02
N ASN A 404 -16.28 16.88 -11.52
CA ASN A 404 -16.75 16.77 -12.91
C ASN A 404 -18.18 17.27 -13.10
N LYS A 405 -18.90 17.58 -12.01
CA LYS A 405 -20.24 18.16 -12.05
C LYS A 405 -20.16 19.64 -11.73
N ASP A 406 -21.07 20.43 -12.28
CA ASP A 406 -21.22 21.80 -11.80
C ASP A 406 -21.83 21.78 -10.38
N VAL A 407 -21.56 22.84 -9.64
CA VAL A 407 -21.93 23.00 -8.23
C VAL A 407 -23.44 22.76 -8.02
N ALA A 408 -24.32 23.28 -8.89
CA ALA A 408 -25.76 23.09 -8.72
C ALA A 408 -26.20 21.64 -8.99
N THR A 409 -25.62 20.98 -9.98
CA THR A 409 -25.90 19.56 -10.25
C THR A 409 -25.39 18.67 -9.11
N SER A 410 -24.15 18.86 -8.65
CA SER A 410 -23.60 18.07 -7.54
C SER A 410 -24.41 18.26 -6.24
N PHE A 411 -24.92 19.48 -5.99
CA PHE A 411 -25.80 19.73 -4.84
C PHE A 411 -27.05 18.83 -4.86
N ASN A 412 -27.70 18.73 -6.01
CA ASN A 412 -28.98 18.03 -6.10
C ASN A 412 -28.80 16.52 -6.21
N GLU A 413 -27.75 16.06 -6.87
CA GLU A 413 -27.53 14.63 -7.14
C GLU A 413 -26.70 13.93 -6.05
N ASP A 414 -25.66 14.59 -5.53
CA ASP A 414 -24.69 13.95 -4.64
C ASP A 414 -24.91 14.34 -3.19
N ILE A 415 -25.11 15.64 -2.93
CA ILE A 415 -25.25 16.19 -1.57
C ILE A 415 -26.65 15.94 -1.01
N ARG A 416 -27.69 16.22 -1.81
CA ARG A 416 -29.10 16.00 -1.45
C ARG A 416 -29.57 14.57 -1.78
N SER A 417 -28.76 13.59 -1.41
CA SER A 417 -29.03 12.16 -1.58
C SER A 417 -29.21 11.46 -0.23
N ALA A 418 -30.04 10.42 -0.19
CA ALA A 418 -30.15 9.53 0.97
C ALA A 418 -28.88 8.69 1.19
N THR A 419 -28.09 8.52 0.14
CA THR A 419 -26.79 7.85 0.16
C THR A 419 -25.78 8.73 -0.56
N PRO A 420 -25.27 9.80 0.09
CA PRO A 420 -24.29 10.67 -0.52
C PRO A 420 -23.07 9.85 -0.93
N SER A 421 -22.70 9.93 -2.21
CA SER A 421 -21.58 9.14 -2.74
C SER A 421 -20.25 9.75 -2.31
N GLY A 422 -20.10 11.06 -2.52
CA GLY A 422 -18.84 11.78 -2.38
C GLY A 422 -17.76 11.24 -3.34
N VAL A 423 -16.79 12.08 -3.68
CA VAL A 423 -15.59 11.67 -4.42
C VAL A 423 -14.40 11.73 -3.49
N GLN A 424 -13.65 10.64 -3.40
CA GLN A 424 -12.44 10.60 -2.59
C GLN A 424 -11.39 11.59 -3.12
N GLN A 425 -10.98 12.51 -2.25
CA GLN A 425 -9.94 13.48 -2.53
C GLN A 425 -8.58 12.77 -2.57
N LYS A 426 -7.95 12.78 -3.74
CA LYS A 426 -6.57 12.31 -3.89
C LYS A 426 -5.61 13.33 -3.31
N ILE A 427 -4.85 12.93 -2.30
CA ILE A 427 -3.78 13.75 -1.74
C ILE A 427 -2.54 13.59 -2.62
N ALA A 428 -1.96 14.70 -3.08
CA ALA A 428 -0.71 14.69 -3.83
C ALA A 428 0.42 14.03 -3.02
N PHE A 429 1.38 13.40 -3.69
CA PHE A 429 2.53 12.77 -3.02
C PHE A 429 3.29 13.76 -2.11
N SER A 430 3.89 13.25 -1.03
CA SER A 430 4.81 14.02 -0.18
C SER A 430 6.25 13.64 -0.50
N TRP A 431 7.14 14.61 -0.43
CA TRP A 431 8.55 14.39 -0.72
C TRP A 431 9.44 15.02 0.35
N THR A 432 10.55 14.35 0.63
CA THR A 432 11.66 14.89 1.40
C THR A 432 12.99 14.62 0.71
N VAL A 433 13.98 15.48 0.98
CA VAL A 433 15.36 15.32 0.53
C VAL A 433 16.29 15.64 1.69
N GLY A 434 17.37 14.88 1.83
CA GLY A 434 18.31 15.08 2.90
C GLY A 434 19.68 14.47 2.62
N ALA A 435 20.55 14.64 3.60
CA ALA A 435 21.86 14.00 3.64
C ALA A 435 21.93 13.00 4.79
N LYS A 436 22.67 11.93 4.59
CA LYS A 436 22.96 10.87 5.57
C LYS A 436 24.45 10.76 5.79
N PHE A 437 24.85 10.63 7.05
CA PHE A 437 26.16 10.20 7.47
C PHE A 437 26.04 8.80 8.07
N GLN A 438 26.83 7.84 7.60
CA GLN A 438 26.81 6.46 8.12
C GLN A 438 28.22 6.02 8.52
N TYR A 439 28.34 5.47 9.73
CA TYR A 439 29.56 4.88 10.29
C TYR A 439 29.38 3.36 10.41
N PHE A 440 30.12 2.61 9.60
CA PHE A 440 30.11 1.15 9.56
C PHE A 440 30.88 0.55 10.75
N LEU A 441 30.24 -0.43 11.40
CA LEU A 441 30.75 -1.20 12.51
C LEU A 441 31.33 -2.52 12.00
N GLY A 442 32.36 -3.02 12.68
CA GLY A 442 33.00 -4.30 12.35
C GLY A 442 34.19 -4.20 11.42
N LYS A 443 34.60 -5.35 10.87
CA LYS A 443 35.72 -5.47 9.93
C LYS A 443 35.22 -5.24 8.51
N GLU A 444 36.07 -4.62 7.71
CA GLU A 444 35.79 -4.24 6.33
C GLU A 444 35.39 -5.44 5.44
N GLN A 445 35.98 -6.60 5.71
CA GLN A 445 35.75 -7.86 4.98
C GLN A 445 34.43 -8.57 5.29
N TRP A 446 33.60 -8.07 6.20
CA TRP A 446 32.33 -8.73 6.53
C TRP A 446 31.28 -8.49 5.45
N LYS A 447 30.58 -9.55 5.03
CA LYS A 447 29.43 -9.43 4.13
C LYS A 447 28.30 -8.63 4.78
N LEU A 448 27.99 -8.92 6.05
CA LEU A 448 27.04 -8.14 6.85
C LEU A 448 27.77 -7.01 7.58
N ARG A 449 27.43 -5.77 7.24
CA ARG A 449 28.04 -4.56 7.79
C ARG A 449 26.98 -3.73 8.51
N PRO A 450 26.84 -3.88 9.83
CA PRO A 450 25.99 -3.00 10.61
C PRO A 450 26.56 -1.57 10.60
N TYR A 451 25.72 -0.56 10.69
CA TYR A 451 26.13 0.83 10.82
C TYR A 451 25.19 1.63 11.70
N VAL A 452 25.72 2.73 12.21
CA VAL A 452 24.99 3.79 12.90
C VAL A 452 25.27 5.11 12.23
N GLY A 453 24.35 6.06 12.31
CA GLY A 453 24.50 7.30 11.57
C GLY A 453 23.56 8.41 12.02
N ALA A 454 23.62 9.50 11.28
CA ALA A 454 22.76 10.65 11.45
C ALA A 454 22.28 11.15 10.09
N PHE A 455 21.15 11.83 10.07
CA PHE A 455 20.59 12.41 8.87
C PHE A 455 19.91 13.75 9.16
N ALA A 456 19.82 14.59 8.13
CA ALA A 456 19.10 15.86 8.20
C ALA A 456 18.67 16.30 6.80
N GLY A 457 17.63 17.11 6.71
CA GLY A 457 17.14 17.59 5.42
C GLY A 457 15.89 18.45 5.50
N TYR A 458 15.21 18.54 4.36
CA TYR A 458 14.04 19.37 4.15
C TYR A 458 12.96 18.63 3.34
N GLY A 459 11.70 18.89 3.66
CA GLY A 459 10.51 18.34 3.03
C GLY A 459 9.50 17.85 4.06
N ASN A 460 8.35 17.39 3.58
CA ASN A 460 7.26 16.98 4.45
C ASN A 460 7.02 15.47 4.37
N ALA A 461 6.63 14.89 5.50
CA ALA A 461 6.05 13.54 5.56
C ALA A 461 4.60 13.64 6.03
N ARG A 462 3.83 12.58 5.84
CA ARG A 462 2.42 12.51 6.25
C ARG A 462 2.16 11.29 7.11
N LEU A 463 1.49 11.51 8.23
CA LEU A 463 1.04 10.48 9.15
C LEU A 463 -0.46 10.27 8.98
N ARG A 464 -0.89 9.04 8.75
CA ARG A 464 -2.31 8.67 8.58
C ARG A 464 -2.98 8.61 9.94
N VAL A 465 -4.11 9.28 10.08
CA VAL A 465 -4.81 9.49 11.34
C VAL A 465 -6.30 9.19 11.16
N ASP A 466 -6.86 8.46 12.12
CA ASP A 466 -8.29 8.27 12.25
C ASP A 466 -8.88 9.51 12.91
N MET A 467 -9.95 10.06 12.34
CA MET A 467 -10.61 11.25 12.85
C MET A 467 -11.61 10.94 13.99
N GLY A 468 -12.00 9.68 14.17
CA GLY A 468 -12.90 9.24 15.23
C GLY A 468 -14.37 9.59 15.00
N PHE A 469 -14.76 9.86 13.76
CA PHE A 469 -16.13 10.09 13.32
C PHE A 469 -16.31 9.59 11.88
N ALA A 470 -17.56 9.40 11.44
CA ALA A 470 -17.89 8.96 10.08
C ALA A 470 -17.46 9.97 9.01
N ASN A 471 -17.66 9.65 7.73
CA ASN A 471 -17.43 10.63 6.66
C ASN A 471 -18.45 11.78 6.71
N ASP A 472 -18.21 12.88 6.00
CA ASP A 472 -19.14 14.02 5.82
C ASP A 472 -19.45 14.19 4.33
N ARG A 473 -19.93 13.13 3.68
CA ARG A 473 -19.96 12.99 2.21
C ARG A 473 -20.90 13.98 1.54
N ASN A 474 -21.88 14.48 2.28
CA ASN A 474 -22.77 15.55 1.83
C ASN A 474 -22.16 16.96 2.02
N GLY A 475 -20.88 17.06 2.38
CA GLY A 475 -20.12 18.30 2.42
C GLY A 475 -20.52 19.29 3.51
N ASN A 476 -21.46 18.93 4.39
CA ASN A 476 -21.99 19.86 5.39
C ASN A 476 -21.09 20.04 6.62
N SER A 477 -19.95 19.32 6.63
CA SER A 477 -19.02 19.26 7.74
C SER A 477 -19.64 18.72 9.04
N ILE A 478 -20.68 17.89 8.94
CA ILE A 478 -21.24 17.09 10.02
C ILE A 478 -21.01 15.63 9.62
N PRO A 479 -20.59 14.77 10.55
CA PRO A 479 -20.42 13.36 10.22
C PRO A 479 -21.76 12.71 9.86
N ASP A 480 -21.74 11.91 8.79
CA ASP A 480 -22.88 11.28 8.14
C ASP A 480 -23.75 10.53 9.16
N ASP A 481 -23.15 9.88 10.17
CA ASP A 481 -23.82 9.04 11.18
C ASP A 481 -24.57 9.82 12.27
N VAL A 482 -24.27 11.11 12.43
CA VAL A 482 -24.94 12.02 13.37
C VAL A 482 -25.72 13.12 12.66
N GLU A 483 -26.00 12.90 11.39
CA GLU A 483 -26.69 13.84 10.52
C GLU A 483 -28.12 14.15 11.00
N ILE A 484 -28.50 15.43 10.95
CA ILE A 484 -29.83 15.89 11.34
C ILE A 484 -30.34 16.99 10.40
N GLY A 485 -31.66 17.08 10.24
CA GLY A 485 -32.29 18.11 9.39
C GLY A 485 -32.30 19.50 10.03
N GLN A 486 -32.44 19.56 11.35
CA GLN A 486 -32.61 20.81 12.09
C GLN A 486 -31.97 20.73 13.48
N ASP A 487 -31.45 21.86 13.93
CA ASP A 487 -30.93 22.07 15.28
C ASP A 487 -31.69 23.18 16.00
N THR A 488 -31.59 23.20 17.33
CA THR A 488 -32.06 24.34 18.13
C THR A 488 -31.02 25.45 18.13
N ASP A 489 -31.45 26.71 18.09
CA ASP A 489 -30.52 27.84 18.16
C ASP A 489 -29.73 27.87 19.50
N LEU A 490 -28.70 28.73 19.59
CA LEU A 490 -27.88 28.89 20.80
C LEU A 490 -28.67 29.27 22.06
N ASN A 491 -29.89 29.79 21.92
CA ASN A 491 -30.76 30.16 23.03
C ASN A 491 -31.70 29.01 23.45
N GLY A 492 -31.63 27.86 22.76
CA GLY A 492 -32.59 26.76 22.91
C GLY A 492 -34.02 27.16 22.53
N GLN A 493 -34.18 28.25 21.79
CA GLN A 493 -35.45 28.85 21.40
C GLN A 493 -35.48 29.07 19.89
N GLY A 494 -35.86 28.02 19.16
CA GLY A 494 -36.12 28.13 17.74
C GLY A 494 -35.69 26.89 16.98
N CYS A 495 -35.85 26.98 15.67
CA CYS A 495 -35.37 25.98 14.73
C CYS A 495 -34.39 26.65 13.77
N PHE A 496 -33.24 26.02 13.57
CA PHE A 496 -32.31 26.39 12.52
C PHE A 496 -32.11 25.17 11.59
N PRO A 497 -32.37 25.29 10.28
CA PRO A 497 -32.16 24.18 9.36
C PRO A 497 -30.67 23.94 9.19
N VAL A 498 -30.26 22.69 9.35
CA VAL A 498 -28.87 22.28 9.13
C VAL A 498 -28.68 22.13 7.62
N TRP A 499 -27.67 22.78 7.04
CA TRP A 499 -27.42 22.66 5.61
C TRP A 499 -27.06 21.19 5.28
N PRO A 500 -27.58 20.58 4.20
CA PRO A 500 -28.34 21.15 3.07
C PRO A 500 -29.89 21.13 3.20
N TYR A 501 -30.41 20.91 4.40
CA TYR A 501 -31.83 20.65 4.71
C TYR A 501 -32.64 21.93 4.95
N ASN A 502 -32.61 22.85 3.99
CA ASN A 502 -33.17 24.20 4.12
C ASN A 502 -34.65 24.27 4.51
N SER A 503 -35.44 23.20 4.29
CA SER A 503 -36.87 23.15 4.61
C SER A 503 -37.18 22.42 5.92
N ALA A 504 -36.18 21.93 6.65
CA ALA A 504 -36.38 21.08 7.82
C ALA A 504 -37.21 21.74 8.94
N CYS A 505 -37.09 23.06 9.10
CA CYS A 505 -37.85 23.82 10.11
C CYS A 505 -39.32 24.04 9.77
N ASP A 506 -39.66 24.02 8.48
CA ASP A 506 -41.03 24.24 8.00
C ASP A 506 -41.82 22.92 7.86
N GLN A 507 -41.15 21.79 8.07
CA GLN A 507 -41.66 20.45 7.85
C GLN A 507 -41.80 19.66 9.15
N GLY A 508 -42.70 18.69 9.16
CA GLY A 508 -42.79 17.75 10.27
C GLY A 508 -41.49 16.95 10.47
N PRO A 509 -41.24 16.39 11.67
CA PRO A 509 -40.04 15.60 11.95
C PRO A 509 -39.93 14.32 11.10
N THR A 510 -41.03 13.89 10.47
CA THR A 510 -41.13 12.70 9.62
C THR A 510 -41.41 13.05 8.17
N GLU A 511 -41.10 14.27 7.74
CA GLU A 511 -41.35 14.75 6.38
C GLU A 511 -40.09 15.36 5.74
N GLY A 512 -40.00 15.25 4.42
CA GLY A 512 -39.01 15.91 3.55
C GLY A 512 -37.58 15.87 4.06
N ASP A 513 -37.05 17.06 4.36
CA ASP A 513 -35.66 17.34 4.72
C ASP A 513 -35.24 16.67 6.03
N ASN A 514 -36.16 16.53 7.00
CA ASN A 514 -35.88 15.79 8.24
C ASN A 514 -35.73 14.28 7.99
N VAL A 515 -36.52 13.73 7.06
CA VAL A 515 -36.41 12.31 6.67
C VAL A 515 -35.15 12.06 5.87
N LEU A 516 -34.79 12.97 4.96
CA LEU A 516 -33.58 12.84 4.17
C LEU A 516 -32.33 12.80 5.07
N ALA A 517 -32.22 13.73 6.02
CA ALA A 517 -31.12 13.73 6.99
C ALA A 517 -31.06 12.43 7.81
N LEU A 518 -32.23 11.93 8.25
CA LEU A 518 -32.32 10.67 8.97
C LEU A 518 -31.88 9.48 8.09
N GLN A 519 -32.21 9.49 6.80
CA GLN A 519 -31.77 8.45 5.86
C GLN A 519 -30.26 8.48 5.64
N VAL A 520 -29.64 9.66 5.58
CA VAL A 520 -28.17 9.79 5.55
C VAL A 520 -27.56 9.18 6.81
N ALA A 521 -28.07 9.54 7.99
CA ALA A 521 -27.62 8.97 9.27
C ALA A 521 -27.78 7.45 9.36
N GLN A 522 -28.88 6.91 8.84
CA GLN A 522 -29.13 5.47 8.84
C GLN A 522 -28.34 4.72 7.77
N GLY A 523 -28.03 5.37 6.65
CA GLY A 523 -27.24 4.83 5.55
C GLY A 523 -25.72 4.99 5.75
N ALA A 524 -25.31 5.79 6.74
CA ALA A 524 -23.93 5.94 7.12
C ALA A 524 -23.38 4.60 7.60
N ASP A 525 -22.26 4.17 7.02
CA ASP A 525 -21.51 3.05 7.56
C ASP A 525 -20.85 3.49 8.86
N GLY A 526 -21.50 3.20 9.99
CA GLY A 526 -21.00 3.52 11.33
C GLY A 526 -19.68 2.84 11.69
N ALA A 527 -19.17 1.92 10.85
CA ALA A 527 -17.82 1.36 10.97
C ALA A 527 -16.79 2.06 10.08
N ALA A 528 -17.20 2.85 9.09
CA ALA A 528 -16.31 3.58 8.19
C ALA A 528 -15.89 4.92 8.79
N ASN A 529 -14.85 4.88 9.63
CA ASN A 529 -14.22 6.09 10.14
C ASN A 529 -13.58 6.91 9.02
N ARG A 530 -13.72 8.23 9.11
CA ARG A 530 -12.97 9.15 8.25
C ARG A 530 -11.48 9.07 8.58
N ILE A 531 -10.66 8.96 7.53
CA ILE A 531 -9.21 8.87 7.67
C ILE A 531 -8.57 10.01 6.90
N ASP A 532 -7.71 10.77 7.56
CA ASP A 532 -6.94 11.84 6.91
C ASP A 532 -5.46 11.71 7.26
N VAL A 533 -4.68 12.73 6.94
CA VAL A 533 -3.26 12.82 7.25
C VAL A 533 -2.93 14.08 8.04
N VAL A 534 -1.91 13.96 8.89
CA VAL A 534 -1.21 15.10 9.48
C VAL A 534 0.11 15.27 8.76
N ARG A 535 0.37 16.48 8.28
CA ARG A 535 1.64 16.85 7.64
C ARG A 535 2.67 17.21 8.70
N ILE A 536 3.86 16.60 8.61
CA ILE A 536 5.00 16.90 9.48
C ILE A 536 6.19 17.47 8.71
N GLY A 537 6.92 18.43 9.31
CA GLY A 537 8.08 19.11 8.71
C GLY A 537 7.92 20.64 8.64
N PRO A 538 8.60 21.33 7.71
CA PRO A 538 9.42 20.79 6.62
C PRO A 538 10.88 20.49 6.98
N GLY A 539 11.42 20.93 8.12
CA GLY A 539 12.78 20.57 8.55
C GLY A 539 12.80 19.24 9.30
N PHE A 540 13.88 18.45 9.13
CA PHE A 540 14.08 17.25 9.94
C PHE A 540 15.55 16.99 10.25
N LEU A 541 15.79 16.34 11.38
CA LEU A 541 17.09 15.80 11.80
C LEU A 541 16.89 14.53 12.63
N GLY A 542 17.81 13.58 12.53
CA GLY A 542 17.65 12.30 13.19
C GLY A 542 18.89 11.44 13.25
N ALA A 543 18.74 10.29 13.89
CA ALA A 543 19.71 9.22 13.94
C ALA A 543 19.21 8.02 13.15
N LEU A 544 20.14 7.23 12.60
CA LEU A 544 19.81 6.00 11.90
C LEU A 544 20.64 4.83 12.41
N VAL A 545 20.06 3.64 12.35
CA VAL A 545 20.78 2.37 12.52
C VAL A 545 20.40 1.46 11.36
N GLY A 546 21.30 0.61 10.93
CA GLY A 546 20.99 -0.29 9.83
C GLY A 546 22.08 -1.30 9.55
N PHE A 547 21.91 -2.01 8.46
CA PHE A 547 22.89 -2.94 7.94
C PHE A 547 22.97 -2.86 6.41
N ASN A 548 24.10 -3.29 5.89
CA ASN A 548 24.32 -3.53 4.48
C ASN A 548 24.88 -4.95 4.34
N TYR A 549 24.17 -5.82 3.63
CA TYR A 549 24.51 -7.22 3.40
C TYR A 549 24.94 -7.43 1.95
N GLN A 550 26.24 -7.62 1.74
CA GLN A 550 26.82 -7.80 0.42
C GLN A 550 26.57 -9.25 -0.08
N LEU A 551 25.68 -9.39 -1.06
CA LEU A 551 25.38 -10.66 -1.71
C LEU A 551 26.41 -10.99 -2.81
N HIS A 552 26.74 -9.98 -3.62
CA HIS A 552 27.68 -10.06 -4.73
C HIS A 552 28.54 -8.79 -4.80
N LYS A 553 29.65 -8.74 -5.54
CA LYS A 553 30.55 -7.55 -5.58
C LYS A 553 29.85 -6.25 -6.03
N ASN A 554 28.76 -6.36 -6.78
CA ASN A 554 27.96 -5.23 -7.29
C ASN A 554 26.56 -5.13 -6.69
N PHE A 555 26.17 -6.04 -5.79
CA PHE A 555 24.82 -6.12 -5.26
C PHE A 555 24.82 -6.39 -3.76
N ALA A 556 24.02 -5.62 -3.04
CA ALA A 556 23.82 -5.77 -1.61
C ALA A 556 22.33 -5.55 -1.28
N LEU A 557 21.91 -6.08 -0.13
CA LEU A 557 20.66 -5.70 0.51
C LEU A 557 20.96 -4.74 1.65
N PHE A 558 20.04 -3.81 1.93
CA PHE A 558 20.17 -2.93 3.07
C PHE A 558 18.84 -2.85 3.83
N GLY A 559 18.95 -2.70 5.15
CA GLY A 559 17.84 -2.37 6.03
C GLY A 559 18.24 -1.22 6.94
N GLU A 560 17.37 -0.22 7.09
CA GLU A 560 17.59 0.98 7.89
C GLU A 560 16.36 1.32 8.73
N LEU A 561 16.59 1.68 9.99
CA LEU A 561 15.63 2.37 10.84
C LEU A 561 16.09 3.82 11.01
N HIS A 562 15.25 4.77 10.61
CA HIS A 562 15.47 6.20 10.80
C HIS A 562 14.60 6.68 11.95
N VAL A 563 15.21 7.38 12.91
CA VAL A 563 14.50 8.03 14.01
C VAL A 563 14.74 9.53 13.90
N GLY A 564 13.75 10.26 13.37
CA GLY A 564 13.87 11.67 13.01
C GLY A 564 12.85 12.57 13.69
N GLY A 565 13.32 13.70 14.23
CA GLY A 565 12.47 14.80 14.65
C GLY A 565 12.17 15.73 13.48
N TYR A 566 10.89 16.08 13.29
CA TYR A 566 10.39 17.00 12.28
C TYR A 566 9.92 18.31 12.94
N PHE A 567 10.18 19.46 12.29
CA PHE A 567 9.98 20.82 12.81
C PHE A 567 9.94 21.85 11.65
N PRO A 568 9.60 23.15 11.87
CA PRO A 568 9.08 23.78 13.08
C PRO A 568 7.56 23.88 13.13
N ASN A 569 6.85 23.66 12.02
CA ASN A 569 5.39 23.90 11.97
C ASN A 569 4.61 22.86 12.79
N SER A 570 5.18 21.66 12.91
CA SER A 570 4.70 20.59 13.78
C SER A 570 5.90 19.88 14.36
N SER A 571 6.08 19.90 15.68
CA SER A 571 7.09 19.08 16.35
C SER A 571 6.59 17.64 16.39
N SER A 572 7.20 16.77 15.60
CA SER A 572 6.83 15.35 15.53
C SER A 572 8.07 14.48 15.53
N LEU A 573 7.90 13.21 15.91
CA LEU A 573 8.91 12.18 15.83
C LEU A 573 8.44 11.13 14.82
N LEU A 574 9.32 10.71 13.91
CA LEU A 574 9.05 9.70 12.89
C LEU A 574 10.06 8.57 12.99
N PHE A 575 9.55 7.34 12.99
CA PHE A 575 10.30 6.09 12.91
C PHE A 575 10.02 5.47 11.53
N ASP A 576 10.97 5.58 10.60
CA ASP A 576 10.85 5.00 9.26
C ASP A 576 11.75 3.77 9.13
N ILE A 577 11.17 2.66 8.71
CA ILE A 577 11.90 1.43 8.34
C ILE A 577 12.00 1.41 6.82
N ASN A 578 13.22 1.22 6.31
CA ASN A 578 13.50 1.12 4.88
C ASN A 578 14.25 -0.19 4.62
N LEU A 579 13.81 -0.96 3.62
CA LEU A 579 14.46 -2.18 3.16
C LEU A 579 14.57 -2.13 1.64
N GLY A 580 15.68 -2.59 1.07
CA GLY A 580 15.74 -2.75 -0.38
C GLY A 580 17.10 -3.14 -0.92
N PRO A 581 17.22 -3.21 -2.25
CA PRO A 581 18.48 -3.46 -2.93
C PRO A 581 19.40 -2.24 -2.92
N ALA A 582 20.69 -2.53 -3.01
CA ALA A 582 21.77 -1.59 -3.17
C ALA A 582 22.72 -2.07 -4.28
N ILE A 583 22.95 -1.23 -5.27
CA ILE A 583 23.93 -1.46 -6.34
C ILE A 583 25.25 -0.81 -5.93
N THR A 584 26.33 -1.57 -5.97
CA THR A 584 27.65 -1.13 -5.50
C THR A 584 28.68 -1.03 -6.63
N PHE A 585 29.48 0.03 -6.62
CA PHE A 585 30.44 0.37 -7.69
C PHE A 585 31.87 0.55 -7.18
#